data_AF-A0A0N1CNA6-F1
#
_entry.id   AF-A0A0N1CNA6-F1
#
_cell.length_a   1.000
_cell.length_b   1.000
_cell.length_c   1.000
_cell.angle_alpha   90.00
_cell.angle_beta   90.00
_cell.angle_gamma   90.00
#
_symmetry.space_group_name_H-M   'P 1'
#
loop_
_entity.id
_entity.type
_entity.pdbx_description
1 polymer ?
#
loop_
_entity_poly.entity_id
_entity_poly.type
_entity_poly.pdbx_seq_one_letter_code
_entity_poly.pdbx_strand_id
1 'polypeptide(L)' 'MEIKARKIGNSIGAIFPKDISPEIGETFTILKVEDTYILKPKKKDIFSDPKDWQGFRKSISSDDREWDNMESEGEES' A
#
# COMPACT_ATOMS: atom_id res chain seq x y z
N MET A 1 -13.20 11.39 18.68
CA MET A 1 -13.12 10.08 19.35
C MET A 1 -11.79 10.00 20.06
N GLU A 2 -11.76 9.57 21.31
CA GLU A 2 -10.55 9.57 22.13
C GLU A 2 -10.31 8.15 22.67
N ILE A 3 -9.06 7.70 22.62
CA ILE A 3 -8.62 6.43 23.20
C ILE A 3 -7.46 6.68 24.16
N LYS A 4 -7.26 5.76 25.10
CA LYS A 4 -6.10 5.79 26.00
C LYS A 4 -5.17 4.63 25.66
N ALA A 5 -3.88 4.92 25.58
CA ALA A 5 -2.86 3.89 25.51
C ALA A 5 -2.90 3.01 26.78
N ARG A 6 -2.69 1.71 26.62
CA ARG A 6 -2.69 0.73 27.71
C ARG A 6 -1.50 -0.20 27.59
N LYS A 7 -1.06 -0.74 28.74
CA LYS A 7 -0.07 -1.81 28.77
C LYS A 7 -0.71 -3.11 28.27
N ILE A 8 -0.11 -3.73 27.27
CA ILE A 8 -0.51 -5.01 26.68
C ILE A 8 0.71 -5.93 26.71
N GLY A 9 0.73 -6.88 27.65
CA GLY A 9 1.91 -7.68 27.94
C GLY A 9 3.09 -6.78 28.35
N ASN A 10 4.20 -6.89 27.62
CA ASN A 10 5.40 -6.08 27.82
C ASN A 10 5.45 -4.82 26.92
N SER A 11 4.36 -4.52 26.22
CA SER A 11 4.28 -3.40 25.27
C SER A 11 3.22 -2.38 25.67
N ILE A 12 3.26 -1.21 25.04
CA ILE A 12 2.20 -0.19 25.11
C ILE A 12 1.44 -0.24 23.79
N GLY A 13 0.11 -0.28 23.85
CA GLY A 13 -0.76 -0.31 22.67
C GLY A 13 -1.99 0.57 22.80
N ALA A 14 -2.61 0.86 21.66
CA ALA A 14 -3.90 1.51 21.54
C ALA A 14 -4.91 0.51 20.95
N ILE A 15 -6.15 0.55 21.42
CA ILE A 15 -7.21 -0.34 20.95
C ILE A 15 -8.12 0.44 20.03
N PHE A 16 -8.30 -0.05 18.80
CA PHE A 16 -9.26 0.52 17.87
C PHE A 16 -10.68 0.28 18.37
N PRO A 17 -11.51 1.33 18.49
CA PRO A 17 -12.93 1.18 18.76
C PRO A 17 -13.64 0.55 17.56
N LYS A 18 -14.79 -0.07 17.83
CA LYS A 18 -15.52 -0.90 16.85
C LYS A 18 -15.85 -0.14 15.55
N ASP A 19 -16.12 1.15 15.64
CA ASP A 19 -16.58 1.97 14.51
C ASP A 19 -15.51 2.19 13.43
N ILE A 20 -14.22 2.03 13.77
CA ILE A 20 -13.10 2.17 12.83
C ILE A 20 -12.27 0.88 12.73
N SER A 21 -12.81 -0.23 13.24
CA SER A 21 -12.05 -1.46 13.45
C SER A 21 -11.46 -1.97 12.13
N PRO A 22 -10.13 -1.96 11.97
CA PRO A 22 -9.48 -2.62 10.85
C PRO A 22 -9.69 -4.14 10.92
N GLU A 23 -9.36 -4.85 9.84
CA GLU A 23 -9.49 -6.30 9.80
C GLU A 23 -8.52 -6.97 10.78
N ILE A 24 -8.97 -8.05 11.42
CA ILE A 24 -8.12 -8.82 12.33
C ILE A 24 -6.96 -9.41 11.54
N GLY A 25 -5.74 -9.08 11.95
CA GLY A 25 -4.50 -9.51 11.28
C GLY A 25 -3.94 -8.49 10.29
N GLU A 26 -4.62 -7.36 10.07
CA GLU A 26 -4.08 -6.26 9.27
C GLU A 26 -2.81 -5.70 9.93
N THR A 27 -1.76 -5.53 9.13
CA THR A 27 -0.47 -5.02 9.60
C THR A 27 -0.34 -3.55 9.24
N PHE A 28 0.11 -2.74 10.19
CA PHE A 28 0.31 -1.30 10.00
C PHE A 28 1.79 -0.95 10.13
N THR A 29 2.26 -0.04 9.29
CA THR A 29 3.49 0.71 9.53
C THR A 29 3.14 1.92 10.40
N ILE A 30 3.86 2.07 11.51
CA ILE A 30 3.72 3.23 12.41
C ILE A 30 4.78 4.25 12.03
N LEU A 31 4.35 5.46 11.73
CA LEU A 31 5.22 6.62 11.51
C LEU A 31 4.94 7.67 12.59
N LYS A 32 5.98 8.31 13.11
CA LYS A 32 5.86 9.44 14.02
C LYS A 32 6.29 10.71 13.29
N VAL A 33 5.40 11.70 13.23
CA VAL A 33 5.67 13.03 12.70
C VAL A 33 5.32 14.03 13.80
N GLU A 34 6.34 14.69 14.36
CA GLU A 34 6.19 15.55 15.54
C GLU A 34 5.48 14.81 16.68
N ASP A 35 4.33 15.31 17.13
CA ASP A 35 3.50 14.71 18.19
C ASP A 35 2.39 13.80 17.65
N THR A 36 2.38 13.54 16.34
CA THR A 36 1.36 12.72 15.67
C THR A 36 1.89 11.33 15.34
N TYR A 37 1.10 10.31 15.68
CA TYR A 37 1.31 8.94 15.21
C TYR A 37 0.40 8.63 14.02
N ILE A 38 0.99 8.23 12.91
CA ILE A 38 0.28 7.84 11.69
C ILE A 38 0.37 6.33 11.53
N LEU A 39 -0.79 5.70 11.42
CA LEU A 39 -0.94 4.26 11.17
C LEU A 39 -1.28 4.07 9.70
N LYS A 40 -0.35 3.52 8.92
CA LYS A 40 -0.56 3.24 7.50
C LYS A 40 -0.71 1.73 7.28
N PRO A 41 -1.84 1.25 6.73
CA PRO A 41 -1.97 -0.14 6.30
C PRO A 41 -0.81 -0.56 5.42
N LYS A 42 -0.19 -1.70 5.74
CA LYS A 42 0.84 -2.29 4.91
C LYS A 42 0.16 -2.95 3.71
N LYS A 43 0.06 -2.21 2.60
CA LYS A 43 -0.36 -2.80 1.33
C LYS A 43 0.71 -3.77 0.84
N LYS A 44 0.27 -4.92 0.32
CA LYS A 44 1.16 -5.82 -0.42
C LYS A 44 1.75 -5.03 -1.59
N ASP A 45 3.06 -5.10 -1.75
CA ASP A 45 3.70 -4.54 -2.92
C ASP A 45 3.28 -5.39 -4.13
N ILE A 46 2.41 -4.83 -4.98
CA ILE A 46 1.92 -5.52 -6.18
C ILE A 46 3.04 -5.78 -7.20
N PHE A 47 4.19 -5.10 -7.09
CA PHE A 47 5.37 -5.32 -7.92
C PHE A 47 6.29 -6.43 -7.38
N SER A 48 6.06 -6.88 -6.14
CA SER A 48 6.96 -7.82 -5.46
C SER A 48 6.81 -9.28 -5.90
N ASP A 49 5.65 -9.67 -6.42
CA ASP A 49 5.38 -11.04 -6.87
C ASP A 49 5.13 -11.07 -8.39
N PRO A 50 6.06 -11.60 -9.21
CA PRO A 50 5.87 -11.77 -10.64
C PRO A 50 4.61 -12.58 -11.02
N LYS A 51 4.06 -13.39 -10.10
CA LYS A 51 2.80 -14.11 -10.33
C LYS A 51 1.59 -13.19 -10.35
N ASP A 52 1.61 -12.10 -9.59
CA ASP A 52 0.54 -11.10 -9.56
C ASP A 52 0.44 -10.34 -10.91
N TRP A 53 1.49 -10.43 -11.76
CA TRP A 53 1.54 -9.86 -13.11
C TRP A 53 1.12 -10.83 -14.22
N GLN A 54 0.81 -12.10 -13.90
CA GLN A 54 0.42 -13.07 -14.90
C GLN A 54 -0.91 -12.66 -15.56
N GLY A 55 -0.86 -12.37 -16.87
CA GLY A 55 -2.02 -11.95 -17.64
C GLY A 55 -2.16 -10.43 -17.80
N PHE A 56 -1.36 -9.62 -17.11
CA PHE A 56 -1.36 -8.15 -17.27
C PHE A 56 -1.14 -7.73 -18.73
N ARG A 57 -0.11 -8.29 -19.39
CA ARG A 57 0.15 -8.07 -20.84
C ARG A 57 -0.98 -8.54 -21.76
N LYS A 58 -1.85 -9.43 -21.29
CA LYS A 58 -3.02 -9.90 -22.05
C LYS A 58 -4.25 -9.02 -21.81
N SER A 59 -4.29 -8.26 -20.71
CA SER A 59 -5.39 -7.35 -20.36
C SER A 59 -5.20 -5.91 -20.84
N ILE A 60 -4.00 -5.53 -21.27
CA ILE A 60 -3.79 -4.21 -21.90
C ILE A 60 -4.47 -4.12 -23.26
N SER A 61 -4.93 -2.92 -23.62
CA SER A 61 -5.64 -2.66 -24.86
C SER A 61 -4.72 -2.75 -26.09
N SER A 62 -5.31 -2.72 -27.28
CA SER A 62 -4.54 -2.60 -28.54
C SER A 62 -3.68 -1.34 -28.55
N ASP A 63 -4.23 -0.24 -28.08
CA ASP A 63 -3.61 1.08 -28.11
C ASP A 63 -2.38 1.09 -27.19
N ASP A 64 -2.48 0.50 -26.00
CA ASP A 64 -1.35 0.33 -25.07
C ASP A 64 -0.20 -0.48 -25.71
N ARG A 65 -0.51 -1.44 -26.59
CA ARG A 65 0.51 -2.20 -27.33
C ARG A 65 1.14 -1.40 -28.44
N GLU A 66 0.44 -0.44 -29.03
CA GLU A 66 1.02 0.44 -30.04
C GLU A 66 2.04 1.37 -29.41
N TRP A 67 1.77 1.92 -28.23
CA TRP A 67 2.75 2.70 -27.45
C TRP A 67 4.02 1.90 -27.10
N ASP A 68 3.89 0.62 -26.75
CA ASP A 68 5.04 -0.28 -26.48
C ASP A 68 5.92 -0.53 -27.72
N ASN A 69 5.35 -0.43 -28.93
CA ASN A 69 6.02 -0.68 -30.19
C ASN A 69 6.41 0.60 -30.95
N MET A 70 6.02 1.76 -30.44
CA MET A 70 6.49 3.03 -30.99
C MET A 70 7.98 3.19 -30.68
N GLU A 71 8.81 3.18 -31.72
CA GLU A 71 10.18 3.68 -31.60
C GLU A 71 10.11 5.18 -31.30
N SER A 72 10.91 5.63 -30.34
CA SER A 72 11.01 7.04 -29.99
C SER A 72 11.55 7.84 -31.18
N GLU A 73 10.67 8.46 -31.97
CA GLU A 73 11.06 9.44 -32.99
C GLU A 73 11.38 10.76 -32.29
N GLY A 74 12.56 10.81 -31.67
CA GLY A 74 13.08 12.00 -31.03
C GLY A 74 14.59 12.00 -31.09
N GLU A 75 15.15 12.41 -32.24
CA GLU A 75 16.43 13.12 -32.22
C GLU A 75 16.18 14.48 -31.55
N GLU A 76 16.11 14.50 -30.22
CA GLU A 76 16.31 15.73 -29.46
C GLU A 76 17.78 16.14 -29.65
N SER A 77 18.02 16.94 -30.69
CA SER A 77 19.30 17.60 -30.99
C SER A 77 19.21 19.09 -30.66
#